data_AF-A0A536ST66-F1
#
_entry.id   AF-A0A536ST66-F1
#
_cell.length_a   1.000
_cell.length_b   1.000
_cell.length_c   1.000
_cell.angle_alpha   90.00
_cell.angle_beta   90.00
_cell.angle_gamma   90.00
#
_symmetry.space_group_name_H-M   'P 1'
#
loop_
_entity.id
_entity.type
_entity.pdbx_description
1 polymer ?
#
loop_
_entity_poly.entity_id
_entity_poly.type
_entity_poly.pdbx_seq_one_letter_code
_entity_poly.pdbx_strand_id
1 'polypeptide(L)'
;GIRSEDDAAAAVDAGADKVSLNTAALNNPALITTLARRYGSQAVIVAIDAKRRGDGFAVYVRSGTSDAARDAVEWARDAESRGAGEILLTSMDRDGT
;
A
#
# COMPACT_ATOMS: atom_id res chain seq x y z
N GLY A 1 -7.92 8.78 3.00
CA GLY A 1 -6.93 7.69 2.83
C GLY A 1 -6.41 7.32 4.19
N ILE A 2 -6.24 6.04 4.46
CA ILE A 2 -5.92 5.52 5.80
C ILE A 2 -4.44 5.81 6.12
N ARG A 3 -4.18 6.56 7.21
CA ARG A 3 -2.83 6.99 7.61
C ARG A 3 -2.41 6.52 8.99
N SER A 4 -3.35 6.05 9.79
CA SER A 4 -3.16 5.61 11.17
C SER A 4 -4.08 4.44 11.50
N GLU A 5 -3.88 3.87 12.69
CA GLU A 5 -4.83 2.88 13.24
C GLU A 5 -6.21 3.49 13.49
N ASP A 6 -6.28 4.75 13.91
CA ASP A 6 -7.55 5.44 14.15
C ASP A 6 -8.34 5.64 12.86
N ASP A 7 -7.67 6.01 11.76
CA ASP A 7 -8.30 6.10 10.45
C ASP A 7 -8.83 4.73 10.00
N ALA A 8 -8.06 3.66 10.24
CA ALA A 8 -8.45 2.30 9.90
C ALA A 8 -9.64 1.84 10.74
N ALA A 9 -9.62 2.13 12.05
CA ALA A 9 -10.70 1.82 12.97
C ALA A 9 -11.98 2.55 12.55
N ALA A 10 -11.92 3.84 12.26
CA ALA A 10 -13.06 4.60 11.78
C ALA A 10 -13.66 4.03 10.49
N ALA A 11 -12.82 3.56 9.56
CA ALA A 11 -13.29 2.93 8.32
C ALA A 11 -13.98 1.58 8.58
N VAL A 12 -13.39 0.73 9.42
CA VAL A 12 -13.96 -0.58 9.79
C VAL A 12 -15.25 -0.41 10.60
N ASP A 13 -15.28 0.54 11.55
CA ASP A 13 -16.48 0.85 12.34
C ASP A 13 -17.61 1.40 11.48
N ALA A 14 -17.28 2.08 10.37
CA ALA A 14 -18.24 2.50 9.34
C ALA A 14 -18.69 1.36 8.41
N GLY A 15 -18.18 0.13 8.59
CA GLY A 15 -18.57 -1.07 7.85
C GLY A 15 -17.63 -1.47 6.71
N ALA A 16 -16.42 -0.92 6.62
CA ALA A 16 -15.45 -1.35 5.61
C ALA A 16 -14.87 -2.73 5.94
N ASP A 17 -14.96 -3.67 5.00
CA ASP A 17 -14.38 -5.02 5.14
C ASP A 17 -12.84 -5.02 5.02
N LYS A 18 -12.29 -4.03 4.31
CA LYS A 18 -10.86 -3.90 4.02
C LYS A 18 -10.41 -2.44 4.04
N VAL A 19 -9.15 -2.24 4.40
CA VAL A 19 -8.48 -0.93 4.36
C VAL A 19 -7.30 -0.97 3.41
N SER A 20 -7.13 0.10 2.63
CA SER A 20 -6.04 0.25 1.67
C SER A 20 -5.04 1.31 2.13
N LEU A 21 -3.76 0.92 2.13
CA LEU A 21 -2.62 1.77 2.47
C LEU A 21 -1.72 1.97 1.25
N ASN A 22 -1.29 3.21 1.01
CA ASN A 22 -0.28 3.54 0.01
C ASN A 22 0.86 4.31 0.70
N THR A 23 0.84 5.64 0.63
CA THR A 23 1.90 6.51 1.17
C THR A 23 2.12 6.31 2.68
N ALA A 24 1.06 5.99 3.43
CA ALA A 24 1.16 5.69 4.86
C ALA A 24 1.98 4.42 5.15
N ALA A 25 1.83 3.38 4.33
CA ALA A 25 2.61 2.15 4.46
C ALA A 25 4.08 2.35 4.09
N LEU A 26 4.38 3.21 3.11
CA LEU A 26 5.78 3.53 2.77
C LEU A 26 6.47 4.35 3.88
N ASN A 27 5.76 5.30 4.48
CA ASN A 27 6.29 6.15 5.55
C ASN A 27 6.39 5.40 6.89
N ASN A 28 5.45 4.49 7.16
CA ASN A 28 5.42 3.67 8.36
C ASN A 28 5.04 2.22 8.02
N PRO A 29 5.99 1.39 7.56
CA PRO A 29 5.71 0.01 7.17
C PRO A 29 5.17 -0.86 8.31
N ALA A 30 5.45 -0.50 9.57
CA ALA A 30 4.92 -1.22 10.73
C ALA A 30 3.38 -1.14 10.83
N LEU A 31 2.75 -0.11 10.22
CA LEU A 31 1.30 0.01 10.19
C LEU A 31 0.63 -1.19 9.51
N ILE A 32 1.25 -1.76 8.47
CA ILE A 32 0.75 -2.98 7.81
C ILE A 32 0.63 -4.11 8.84
N THR A 33 1.70 -4.34 9.60
CA THR A 33 1.75 -5.40 10.62
C THR A 33 0.77 -5.15 11.75
N THR A 34 0.64 -3.91 12.20
CA THR A 34 -0.32 -3.57 13.27
C THR A 34 -1.76 -3.83 12.82
N LEU A 35 -2.14 -3.37 11.64
CA LEU A 35 -3.50 -3.58 11.11
C LEU A 35 -3.75 -5.06 10.80
N ALA A 36 -2.78 -5.77 10.23
CA ALA A 36 -2.91 -7.20 9.93
C ALA A 36 -3.08 -8.04 11.20
N ARG A 37 -2.40 -7.68 12.30
CA ARG A 37 -2.60 -8.34 13.60
C ARG A 37 -3.97 -8.04 14.22
N ARG A 38 -4.49 -6.83 14.03
CA ARG A 38 -5.76 -6.39 14.62
C ARG A 38 -6.99 -6.89 13.87
N TYR A 39 -6.96 -6.84 12.55
CA TYR A 39 -8.10 -7.10 11.67
C TYR A 39 -7.94 -8.37 10.80
N GLY A 40 -6.75 -8.99 10.82
CA GLY A 40 -6.38 -10.09 9.94
C GLY A 40 -5.81 -9.61 8.60
N SER A 41 -4.88 -10.38 8.01
CA SER A 41 -4.21 -10.02 6.76
C SER A 41 -5.18 -9.78 5.61
N GLN A 42 -6.27 -10.55 5.53
CA GLN A 42 -7.30 -10.40 4.48
C GLN A 42 -8.00 -9.02 4.47
N ALA A 43 -7.90 -8.27 5.58
CA ALA A 43 -8.46 -6.92 5.69
C ALA A 43 -7.48 -5.81 5.26
N VAL A 44 -6.21 -6.15 4.95
CA VAL A 44 -5.16 -5.16 4.67
C VAL A 44 -4.70 -5.25 3.22
N ILE A 45 -4.96 -4.18 2.47
CA ILE A 45 -4.52 -4.00 1.09
C ILE A 45 -3.35 -3.00 1.08
N VAL A 46 -2.26 -3.33 0.40
CA VAL A 46 -1.20 -2.36 0.08
C VAL A 46 -1.30 -1.98 -1.38
N ALA A 47 -1.62 -0.72 -1.63
CA ALA A 47 -1.65 -0.14 -2.97
C ALA A 47 -0.25 0.33 -3.38
N ILE A 48 0.15 -0.06 -4.59
CA ILE A 48 1.46 0.25 -5.18
C ILE A 48 1.23 0.91 -6.53
N ASP A 49 1.56 2.19 -6.62
CA ASP A 49 1.64 2.91 -7.90
C ASP A 49 3.05 2.70 -8.46
N ALA A 50 3.14 1.92 -9.55
CA ALA A 50 4.40 1.51 -10.15
C ALA A 50 4.58 2.16 -11.52
N LYS A 51 5.78 2.69 -11.78
CA LYS A 51 6.17 3.23 -13.08
C LYS A 51 7.48 2.64 -13.54
N ARG A 52 7.61 2.33 -14.82
CA ARG A 52 8.84 1.78 -15.39
C ARG A 52 10.03 2.73 -15.16
N ARG A 53 11.13 2.16 -14.67
CA ARG A 53 12.42 2.83 -14.48
C ARG A 53 13.55 1.89 -14.90
N GLY A 54 14.09 2.11 -16.10
CA GLY A 54 15.04 1.18 -16.71
C GLY A 54 14.41 -0.20 -16.91
N ASP A 55 15.09 -1.24 -16.43
CA ASP A 55 14.63 -2.64 -16.52
C ASP A 55 13.68 -3.04 -15.39
N GLY A 56 13.38 -2.13 -14.45
CA GLY A 56 12.51 -2.37 -13.29
C GLY A 56 11.35 -1.40 -13.16
N PHE A 57 10.74 -1.37 -11.97
CA PHE A 57 9.62 -0.48 -11.64
C PHE A 57 9.88 0.27 -10.35
N ALA A 58 9.80 1.58 -10.39
CA ALA A 58 9.88 2.40 -9.19
C ALA A 58 8.49 2.64 -8.60
N VAL A 59 8.42 2.67 -7.26
CA VAL A 59 7.21 3.05 -6.53
C VAL A 59 7.06 4.57 -6.49
N TYR A 60 5.86 5.06 -6.77
CA TYR A 60 5.52 6.47 -6.68
C TYR A 60 4.49 6.74 -5.58
N VAL A 61 4.54 7.96 -5.03
CA VAL A 61 3.63 8.47 -4.00
C VAL A 61 3.11 9.85 -4.37
N ARG A 62 2.21 10.41 -3.53
CA ARG A 62 1.57 11.72 -3.74
C ARG A 62 0.89 11.79 -5.12
N SER A 63 0.06 10.79 -5.40
CA SER A 63 -0.65 10.65 -6.67
C SER A 63 0.31 10.64 -7.87
N GLY A 64 1.40 9.89 -7.76
CA GLY A 64 2.33 9.70 -8.87
C GLY A 64 3.40 10.80 -9.07
N THR A 65 3.45 11.80 -8.20
CA THR A 65 4.32 12.98 -8.40
C THR A 65 5.70 12.86 -7.76
N SER A 66 5.91 11.88 -6.88
CA SER A 66 7.18 11.71 -6.15
C SER A 66 7.63 10.26 -6.19
N ASP A 67 8.87 10.02 -6.61
CA ASP A 67 9.55 8.73 -6.54
C ASP A 67 9.85 8.40 -5.07
N ALA A 68 9.50 7.19 -4.63
CA ALA A 68 9.74 6.71 -3.27
C ALA A 68 11.12 6.07 -3.07
N ALA A 69 11.96 6.06 -4.11
CA ALA A 69 13.27 5.42 -4.16
C ALA A 69 13.24 3.94 -3.75
N ARG A 70 12.18 3.22 -4.14
CA ARG A 70 12.01 1.78 -3.91
C ARG A 70 11.62 1.08 -5.20
N ASP A 71 12.11 -0.15 -5.35
CA ASP A 71 11.61 -1.07 -6.37
C ASP A 71 10.21 -1.60 -5.96
N ALA A 72 9.30 -1.67 -6.94
CA ALA A 72 7.92 -2.06 -6.70
C ALA A 72 7.77 -3.55 -6.34
N VAL A 73 8.61 -4.42 -6.89
CA VAL A 73 8.58 -5.86 -6.59
C VAL A 73 9.16 -6.12 -5.21
N GLU A 74 10.26 -5.47 -4.86
CA GLU A 74 10.82 -5.52 -3.51
C GLU A 74 9.84 -4.99 -2.47
N TRP A 75 9.15 -3.88 -2.77
CA TRP A 75 8.14 -3.33 -1.88
C TRP A 75 6.93 -4.25 -1.71
N ALA A 76 6.45 -4.90 -2.79
CA ALA A 76 5.37 -5.88 -2.71
C ALA A 76 5.73 -7.07 -1.80
N ARG A 77 6.96 -7.59 -1.91
CA ARG A 77 7.45 -8.69 -1.04
C ARG A 77 7.57 -8.25 0.41
N ASP A 78 8.09 -7.06 0.67
CA ASP A 78 8.18 -6.51 2.03
C ASP A 78 6.77 -6.32 2.62
N ALA A 79 5.82 -5.78 1.85
CA ALA A 79 4.43 -5.61 2.27
C ALA A 79 3.74 -6.95 2.61
N GLU A 80 3.89 -7.96 1.76
CA GLU A 80 3.41 -9.33 2.02
C GLU A 80 4.01 -9.88 3.33
N SER A 81 5.34 -9.78 3.50
CA SER A 81 6.03 -10.27 4.70
C SER A 81 5.57 -9.58 6.00
N ARG A 82 5.05 -8.36 5.88
CA ARG A 82 4.50 -7.56 6.98
C ARG A 82 3.05 -7.89 7.30
N GLY A 83 2.40 -8.71 6.49
CA GLY A 83 1.04 -9.19 6.70
C GLY A 83 -0.02 -8.56 5.82
N ALA A 84 0.34 -7.86 4.74
CA ALA A 84 -0.64 -7.47 3.71
C ALA A 84 -1.26 -8.72 3.09
N GLY A 85 -2.58 -8.80 3.02
CA GLY A 85 -3.29 -9.92 2.38
C GLY A 85 -3.44 -9.74 0.87
N GLU A 86 -3.46 -8.49 0.40
CA GLU A 86 -3.64 -8.16 -1.01
C GLU A 86 -2.72 -7.01 -1.42
N ILE A 87 -2.23 -7.08 -2.67
CA ILE A 87 -1.51 -6.00 -3.33
C ILE A 87 -2.40 -5.43 -4.44
N LEU A 88 -2.72 -4.14 -4.35
CA LEU A 88 -3.42 -3.40 -5.40
C LEU A 88 -2.37 -2.68 -6.26
N LEU A 89 -1.98 -3.28 -7.38
CA LEU A 89 -0.93 -2.77 -8.26
C LEU A 89 -1.53 -1.89 -9.37
N THR A 90 -1.11 -0.62 -9.44
CA THR A 90 -1.47 0.33 -10.49
C THR A 90 -0.27 0.61 -11.37
N SER A 91 -0.39 0.37 -12.68
CA SER A 91 0.64 0.75 -13.66
C SER A 91 0.45 2.20 -14.08
N MET A 92 1.31 3.09 -13.60
CA MET A 92 1.30 4.50 -13.98
C MET A 92 1.62 4.76 -15.46
N ASP A 93 2.31 3.83 -16.12
CA ASP A 93 2.60 3.94 -17.57
C ASP A 93 1.34 3.78 -18.44
N ARG A 94 0.23 3.31 -17.86
CA ARG A 94 -1.04 3.01 -18.54
C ARG A 94 -2.25 3.55 -17.80
N ASP A 95 -2.03 4.44 -16.84
CA ASP A 95 -3.12 5.02 -16.07
C ASP A 95 -3.78 6.14 -16.90
N GLY A 96 -5.05 5.94 -17.29
CA GLY A 96 -5.81 6.86 -18.14
C GLY A 96 -5.62 6.70 -19.66
N THR A 97 -4.85 5.70 -20.12
CA THR A 97 -4.60 5.40 -21.55
C THR A 97 -4.45 3.90 -21.80
#